data_AF-F3GIZ6-F1
#
_entry.id   AF-F3GIZ6-F1
#
_cell.length_a   1.000
_cell.length_b   1.000
_cell.length_c   1.000
_cell.angle_alpha   90.00
_cell.angle_beta   90.00
_cell.angle_gamma   90.00
#
_symmetry.space_group_name_H-M   'P 1'
#
loop_
_entity.id
_entity.type
_entity.pdbx_description
1 polymer ?
#
loop_
_entity_poly.entity_id
_entity_poly.type
_entity_poly.pdbx_seq_one_letter_code
_entity_poly.pdbx_strand_id
1 'polypeptide(L)' 'PHLKTLFITGYAENAAIGDEQLGPGMRVLTKPFAIDALAARVQELMSV' A
#
# COMPACT_ATOMS: atom_id res chain seq x y z
N PRO A 1 -13.06 11.38 6.50
CA PRO A 1 -12.14 11.81 5.42
C PRO A 1 -12.05 10.68 4.37
N HIS A 2 -12.26 10.97 3.07
CA HIS A 2 -12.33 9.95 2.01
C HIS A 2 -11.02 9.81 1.20
N LEU A 3 -9.88 10.14 1.81
CA LEU A 3 -8.60 10.15 1.12
C LEU A 3 -8.01 8.74 1.04
N LYS A 4 -7.69 8.30 -0.16
CA LYS A 4 -7.01 7.03 -0.42
C LYS A 4 -5.55 7.12 0.02
N THR A 5 -5.07 6.15 0.78
CA THR A 5 -3.75 6.21 1.43
C THR A 5 -2.92 4.97 1.10
N LEU A 6 -1.68 5.18 0.62
CA LEU A 6 -0.70 4.12 0.37
C LEU A 6 0.44 4.25 1.38
N PHE A 7 0.59 3.27 2.27
CA PHE A 7 1.70 3.16 3.19
C PHE A 7 2.90 2.49 2.51
N ILE A 8 4.11 2.95 2.80
CA ILE A 8 5.34 2.36 2.28
C ILE A 8 6.23 1.95 3.46
N THR A 9 6.54 0.66 3.58
CA THR A 9 7.30 0.10 4.72
C THR A 9 8.63 -0.57 4.29
N GLY A 10 9.58 -0.67 5.23
CA GLY A 10 10.92 -1.25 5.06
C GLY A 10 11.06 -2.69 5.59
N TYR A 11 12.27 -3.25 5.45
CA TYR A 11 12.63 -4.68 5.46
C TYR A 11 12.31 -5.50 6.74
N ALA A 12 12.16 -6.80 6.51
CA ALA A 12 12.08 -7.97 7.41
C ALA A 12 10.69 -8.35 7.96
N GLU A 13 10.06 -9.27 7.21
CA GLU A 13 9.33 -10.49 7.65
C GLU A 13 8.10 -10.36 8.56
N ASN A 14 7.90 -9.25 9.28
CA ASN A 14 6.81 -9.03 10.24
C ASN A 14 6.43 -7.54 10.44
N ALA A 15 6.65 -6.65 9.45
CA ALA A 15 6.29 -5.23 9.56
C ALA A 15 4.76 -4.95 9.43
N ALA A 16 3.99 -5.66 10.26
CA ALA A 16 2.91 -5.18 11.13
C ALA A 16 1.66 -4.49 10.54
N ILE A 17 1.45 -4.51 9.24
CA ILE A 17 0.14 -4.18 8.67
C ILE A 17 -0.20 -5.21 7.60
N GLY A 18 -0.77 -6.33 8.03
CA GLY A 18 -1.55 -7.15 7.11
C GLY A 18 -2.73 -6.33 6.57
N ASP A 19 -3.17 -6.63 5.35
CA ASP A 19 -4.35 -6.00 4.72
C ASP A 19 -5.57 -6.00 5.68
N GLU A 20 -5.62 -6.93 6.63
CA GLU A 20 -6.67 -7.11 7.64
C GLU A 20 -6.80 -5.96 8.67
N GLN A 21 -5.79 -5.10 8.86
CA GLN A 21 -5.87 -3.95 9.78
C GLN A 21 -6.07 -2.60 9.05
N LEU A 22 -6.12 -2.61 7.72
CA LEU A 22 -6.26 -1.39 6.93
C LEU A 22 -7.74 -1.03 6.74
N GLY A 23 -8.07 0.23 7.03
CA GLY A 23 -9.40 0.77 6.76
C GLY A 23 -9.70 0.83 5.25
N PRO A 24 -10.97 1.02 4.87
CA PRO A 24 -11.34 1.16 3.46
C PRO A 24 -10.57 2.29 2.78
N GLY A 25 -9.98 2.00 1.62
CA GLY A 25 -9.16 2.95 0.86
C GLY A 25 -7.71 3.06 1.33
N MET A 26 -7.26 2.20 2.24
CA MET A 26 -5.87 2.13 2.70
C MET A 26 -5.16 0.87 2.17
N ARG A 27 -3.90 1.01 1.75
CA ARG A 27 -3.07 -0.08 1.22
C ARG A 27 -1.63 0.05 1.70
N VAL A 28 -0.85 -1.03 1.62
CA VAL A 28 0.58 -1.05 1.98
C VAL A 28 1.45 -1.57 0.83
N LEU A 29 2.67 -1.02 0.69
CA LEU A 29 3.70 -1.45 -0.26
C LEU A 29 5.04 -1.63 0.47
N THR A 30 5.61 -2.82 0.40
CA THR A 30 6.87 -3.18 1.07
C THR A 30 8.07 -2.89 0.18
N LYS A 31 9.14 -2.34 0.75
CA LYS A 31 10.45 -2.17 0.09
C LYS A 31 11.30 -3.45 0.17
N PRO A 32 12.17 -3.70 -0.83
CA PRO A 32 12.30 -2.93 -2.07
C PRO A 32 11.13 -3.23 -3.01
N PHE A 33 10.70 -2.22 -3.76
CA PHE A 33 9.68 -2.37 -4.80
C PHE A 33 10.18 -1.78 -6.12
N ALA A 34 9.71 -2.35 -7.23
CA ALA A 34 9.90 -1.78 -8.56
C ALA A 34 9.01 -0.55 -8.75
N ILE A 35 9.43 0.39 -9.59
CA ILE A 35 8.62 1.58 -9.92
C ILE A 35 7.29 1.19 -10.55
N ASP A 36 7.29 0.16 -11.41
CA ASP A 36 6.05 -0.35 -12.02
C ASP A 36 5.06 -0.88 -10.99
N ALA A 37 5.58 -1.50 -9.92
CA ALA A 37 4.74 -1.97 -8.81
C ALA A 37 4.09 -0.80 -8.06
N LEU A 38 4.83 0.29 -7.83
CA LEU A 38 4.27 1.51 -7.24
C LEU A 38 3.19 2.12 -8.16
N ALA A 39 3.48 2.24 -9.46
CA ALA A 39 2.55 2.79 -10.44
C ALA A 39 1.24 1.98 -10.51
N ALA A 40 1.34 0.65 -10.48
CA ALA A 40 0.19 -0.24 -10.44
C ALA A 40 -0.64 -0.02 -9.16
N ARG A 41 -0.01 0.04 -7.98
CA ARG A 41 -0.74 0.29 -6.72
C ARG A 41 -1.45 1.64 -6.68
N VAL A 42 -0.83 2.68 -7.22
CA VAL A 42 -1.48 3.99 -7.33
C VAL A 42 -2.67 3.95 -8.30
N GLN A 43 -2.54 3.27 -9.44
CA GLN A 43 -3.64 3.10 -10.38
C GLN A 43 -4.81 2.30 -9.79
N GLU A 44 -4.52 1.23 -9.05
CA GLU A 44 -5.53 0.46 -8.31
C GLU A 44 -6.23 1.31 -7.26
N LEU A 45 -5.49 2.20 -6.58
CA LEU A 45 -6.11 3.13 -5.65
C LEU A 45 -6.97 4.14 -6.40
N MET A 46 -6.54 4.71 -7.53
CA MET A 46 -7.31 5.75 -8.21
C MET A 46 -8.55 5.20 -8.94
N SER A 47 -8.44 4.01 -9.53
CA SER A 47 -9.55 3.30 -10.16
C SER A 47 -10.58 2.94 -9.09
N VAL A 48 -11.78 3.52 -9.22
CA VAL A 48 -12.91 3.36 -8.30
C VAL A 48 -13.49 1.97 -8.42
#